data_AF-W1EX92-F1
#
_entry.id   AF-W1EX92-F1
#
_cell.length_a   1.000
_cell.length_b   1.000
_cell.length_c   1.000
_cell.angle_alpha   90.00
_cell.angle_beta   90.00
_cell.angle_gamma   90.00
#
_symmetry.space_group_name_H-M   'P 1'
#
loop_
_entity.id
_entity.type
_entity.pdbx_description
1 polymer ?
#
loop_
_entity_poly.entity_id
_entity_poly.type
_entity_poly.pdbx_seq_one_letter_code
_entity_poly.pdbx_strand_id
1 'polypeptide(L)'
;MKVAYLIICISVLFFVFSCLLSIPPSYIEAAKEEGVTILSALSMLPNAPAWLSISGIIVAVVAMSKSFLGTYFGVIEGATEVVKTTLQQVGVKKKSCI
;
A
#
# COMPACT_ATOMS: atom_id res chain seq x y z
N MET A 1 11.71 13.65 -3.34
CA MET A 1 11.35 12.29 -2.87
C MET A 1 10.58 12.29 -1.55
N LYS A 2 11.00 13.03 -0.52
CA LYS A 2 10.36 12.99 0.82
C LYS A 2 8.89 13.44 0.84
N VAL A 3 8.54 14.44 0.01
CA VAL A 3 7.17 14.95 -0.10
C VAL A 3 6.21 13.93 -0.72
N ALA A 4 6.65 13.20 -1.75
CA ALA A 4 5.84 12.17 -2.40
C ALA A 4 5.51 11.01 -1.44
N TYR A 5 6.50 10.52 -0.70
CA TYR A 5 6.29 9.51 0.33
C TYR A 5 5.32 9.98 1.43
N LEU A 6 5.41 11.24 1.83
CA LEU A 6 4.52 11.83 2.83
C LEU A 6 3.06 11.86 2.33
N ILE A 7 2.84 12.32 1.08
CA ILE A 7 1.50 12.36 0.47
C ILE A 7 0.91 10.94 0.33
N ILE A 8 1.73 9.98 -0.11
CA ILE A 8 1.33 8.58 -0.24
C ILE A 8 1.03 7.95 1.12
N CYS A 9 1.74 8.32 2.19
CA CYS A 9 1.50 7.78 3.53
C CYS A 9 0.23 8.37 4.14
N ILE A 10 0.05 9.70 4.03
CA ILE A 10 -1.14 10.40 4.51
C ILE A 10 -2.42 9.90 3.84
N SER A 11 -2.41 9.72 2.51
CA SER A 11 -3.62 9.30 1.78
C SER A 11 -4.11 7.91 2.23
N VAL A 12 -3.19 7.04 2.62
CA VAL A 12 -3.48 5.68 3.08
C VAL A 12 -3.98 5.66 4.49
N LEU A 13 -3.29 6.39 5.38
CA LEU A 13 -3.68 6.44 6.78
C LEU A 13 -5.06 7.08 6.92
N PHE A 14 -5.33 8.14 6.17
CA PHE A 14 -6.65 8.78 6.15
C PHE A 14 -7.75 7.84 5.64
N PHE A 15 -7.44 7.06 4.62
CA PHE A 15 -8.35 6.06 4.06
C PHE A 15 -8.67 4.91 5.04
N VAL A 16 -7.64 4.34 5.68
CA VAL A 16 -7.82 3.29 6.70
C VAL A 16 -8.61 3.83 7.89
N PHE A 17 -8.36 5.08 8.30
CA PHE A 17 -9.09 5.74 9.38
C PHE A 17 -10.58 5.94 9.04
N SER A 18 -10.89 6.28 7.79
CA SER A 18 -12.27 6.37 7.30
C SER A 18 -12.98 5.01 7.35
N CYS A 19 -12.31 3.92 6.96
CA CYS A 19 -12.86 2.56 7.09
C CYS A 19 -13.10 2.18 8.56
N LEU A 20 -12.18 2.51 9.46
CA LEU A 20 -12.33 2.27 10.90
C LEU A 20 -13.51 3.04 11.50
N LEU A 21 -13.68 4.31 11.13
CA LEU A 21 -14.79 5.14 11.63
C LEU A 21 -16.16 4.67 11.12
N SER A 22 -16.18 3.98 9.97
CA SER A 22 -17.39 3.39 9.37
C SER A 22 -17.79 2.05 10.03
N ILE A 23 -16.89 1.40 10.78
CA ILE A 23 -17.13 0.09 11.41
C ILE A 23 -17.49 0.27 12.90
N PRO A 24 -18.58 -0.35 13.40
CA PRO A 24 -18.86 -0.41 14.82
C PRO A 24 -17.89 -1.35 15.58
N PRO A 25 -17.52 -1.03 16.84
CA PRO A 25 -16.46 -1.69 17.58
C PRO A 25 -16.70 -3.19 17.88
N SER A 26 -17.94 -3.65 17.86
CA SER A 26 -18.28 -5.07 18.08
C SER A 26 -17.70 -6.01 17.02
N TYR A 27 -17.54 -5.54 15.78
CA TYR A 27 -16.95 -6.33 14.70
C TYR A 27 -15.42 -6.33 14.72
N ILE A 28 -14.80 -5.35 15.38
CA ILE A 28 -13.35 -5.26 15.54
C ILE A 28 -12.85 -6.36 16.49
N GLU A 29 -13.61 -6.69 17.54
CA GLU A 29 -13.23 -7.74 18.48
C GLU A 29 -13.29 -9.14 17.86
N ALA A 30 -14.34 -9.42 17.08
CA ALA A 30 -14.46 -10.67 16.32
C ALA A 30 -13.34 -10.80 15.26
N ALA A 31 -13.05 -9.71 14.53
CA ALA A 31 -11.95 -9.69 13.56
C ALA A 31 -10.57 -9.86 14.21
N LYS A 32 -10.41 -9.37 15.45
CA LYS A 32 -9.17 -9.53 16.23
C LYS A 32 -8.95 -10.97 16.67
N GLU A 33 -10.01 -11.69 17.08
CA GLU A 33 -9.88 -13.11 17.41
C GLU A 33 -9.52 -13.97 16.19
N GLU A 34 -10.03 -13.62 15.01
CA GLU A 34 -9.74 -14.35 13.76
C GLU A 34 -8.41 -13.90 13.11
N GLY A 35 -7.78 -12.82 13.59
CA GLY A 35 -6.56 -12.27 13.03
C GLY A 35 -6.72 -11.75 11.59
N VAL A 36 -7.96 -11.45 11.17
CA VAL A 36 -8.27 -11.02 9.81
C VAL A 36 -8.10 -9.51 9.64
N THR A 37 -7.79 -9.09 8.41
CA THR A 37 -7.61 -7.66 8.12
C THR A 37 -8.93 -6.87 8.25
N ILE A 38 -8.85 -5.59 8.61
CA ILE A 38 -10.02 -4.67 8.72
C ILE A 38 -10.87 -4.65 7.44
N LEU A 39 -10.26 -4.88 6.27
CA LEU A 39 -10.97 -4.95 4.99
C LEU A 39 -11.85 -6.21 4.89
N SER A 40 -11.33 -7.34 5.40
CA SER A 40 -12.09 -8.58 5.52
C SER A 40 -13.23 -8.42 6.53
N ALA A 41 -12.96 -7.76 7.66
CA ALA A 41 -13.97 -7.44 8.67
C ALA A 41 -15.11 -6.58 8.10
N LEU A 42 -14.81 -5.62 7.21
CA LEU A 42 -15.82 -4.83 6.49
C LEU A 42 -16.70 -5.67 5.56
N SER A 43 -16.11 -6.64 4.87
CA SER A 43 -16.83 -7.49 3.91
C SER A 43 -17.80 -8.48 4.58
N MET A 44 -17.55 -8.83 5.84
CA MET A 44 -18.31 -9.85 6.56
C MET A 44 -19.52 -9.28 7.32
N LEU A 45 -19.78 -7.96 7.24
CA LEU A 45 -20.86 -7.29 7.98
C LEU A 45 -22.25 -7.67 7.40
N PRO A 46 -23.07 -8.50 8.08
CA PRO A 46 -24.44 -8.79 7.66
C PRO A 46 -25.32 -7.56 7.96
N ASN A 47 -26.05 -7.05 6.97
CA ASN A 47 -26.78 -5.76 6.96
C ASN A 47 -25.95 -4.48 6.74
N ALA A 48 -24.78 -4.57 6.08
CA ALA A 48 -24.15 -3.36 5.58
C ALA A 48 -25.08 -2.63 4.59
N PRO A 49 -25.33 -1.31 4.76
CA PRO A 49 -26.08 -0.54 3.78
C PRO A 49 -25.40 -0.64 2.41
N ALA A 50 -26.17 -0.64 1.32
CA ALA A 50 -25.66 -0.90 -0.04
C ALA A 50 -24.48 0.01 -0.43
N TRP A 51 -24.42 1.24 0.11
CA TRP A 51 -23.28 2.15 -0.03
C TRP A 51 -21.97 1.64 0.55
N LEU A 52 -22.00 0.90 1.67
CA LEU A 52 -20.80 0.33 2.27
C LEU A 52 -20.23 -0.79 1.39
N SER A 53 -21.09 -1.62 0.78
CA SER A 53 -20.67 -2.66 -0.17
C SER A 53 -20.02 -2.07 -1.44
N ILE A 54 -20.60 -1.02 -2.02
CA ILE A 54 -20.01 -0.35 -3.19
C ILE A 54 -18.67 0.31 -2.85
N SER A 55 -18.58 0.95 -1.68
CA SER A 55 -17.35 1.59 -1.22
C SER A 55 -16.25 0.55 -0.93
N GLY A 56 -16.61 -0.61 -0.38
CA GLY A 56 -15.68 -1.71 -0.09
C GLY A 56 -15.00 -2.24 -1.35
N ILE A 57 -15.70 -2.31 -2.49
CA ILE A 57 -15.13 -2.71 -3.78
C ILE A 57 -14.09 -1.69 -4.27
N ILE A 58 -14.43 -0.40 -4.25
CA ILE A 58 -13.50 0.68 -4.62
C ILE A 58 -12.25 0.63 -3.73
N VAL A 59 -12.47 0.46 -2.43
CA VAL A 59 -11.42 0.39 -1.41
C VAL A 59 -10.50 -0.80 -1.68
N ALA A 60 -11.05 -1.97 -2.01
CA ALA A 60 -10.28 -3.17 -2.35
C ALA A 60 -9.42 -2.98 -3.61
N VAL A 61 -9.96 -2.35 -4.66
CA VAL A 61 -9.21 -2.05 -5.89
C VAL A 61 -8.07 -1.07 -5.61
N VAL A 62 -8.33 -0.02 -4.81
CA VAL A 62 -7.29 0.94 -4.40
C VAL A 62 -6.20 0.27 -3.56
N ALA A 63 -6.57 -0.59 -2.60
CA ALA A 63 -5.61 -1.32 -1.76
C ALA A 63 -4.71 -2.24 -2.59
N MET A 64 -5.29 -3.02 -3.51
CA MET A 64 -4.54 -3.88 -4.44
C MET A 64 -3.62 -3.07 -5.35
N SER A 65 -4.13 -1.97 -5.92
CA SER A 65 -3.35 -1.09 -6.81
C SER A 65 -2.17 -0.45 -6.08
N LYS A 66 -2.37 -0.06 -4.82
CA LYS A 66 -1.31 0.51 -4.00
C LYS A 66 -0.23 -0.51 -3.64
N SER A 67 -0.61 -1.74 -3.30
CA SER A 67 0.35 -2.83 -3.04
C SER A 67 1.19 -3.14 -4.28
N PHE A 68 0.55 -3.14 -5.46
CA PHE A 68 1.22 -3.29 -6.75
C PHE A 68 2.19 -2.14 -7.05
N LEU A 69 1.75 -0.89 -6.93
CA LEU A 69 2.59 0.28 -7.22
C LEU A 69 3.78 0.39 -6.27
N GLY A 70 3.60 0.08 -4.98
CA GLY A 70 4.70 0.07 -4.00
C GLY A 70 5.79 -0.94 -4.36
N THR A 71 5.37 -2.17 -4.73
CA THR A 71 6.31 -3.22 -5.17
C THR A 71 6.95 -2.85 -6.51
N TYR A 72 6.18 -2.32 -7.45
CA TYR A 72 6.66 -1.95 -8.79
C TYR A 72 7.71 -0.83 -8.74
N PHE A 73 7.44 0.27 -8.03
CA PHE A 73 8.43 1.34 -7.86
C PHE A 73 9.66 0.86 -7.07
N GLY A 74 9.46 0.03 -6.03
CA GLY A 74 10.57 -0.58 -5.30
C GLY A 74 11.47 -1.46 -6.17
N VAL A 75 10.88 -2.25 -7.07
CA VAL A 75 11.62 -3.09 -8.03
C VAL A 75 12.32 -2.24 -9.09
N ILE A 76 11.71 -1.19 -9.61
CA ILE A 76 12.35 -0.31 -10.61
C ILE A 76 13.54 0.44 -10.02
N GLU A 77 13.37 1.01 -8.82
CA GLU A 77 14.45 1.70 -8.12
C GLU A 77 15.57 0.72 -7.77
N GLY A 78 15.22 -0.48 -7.27
CA GLY A 78 16.17 -1.55 -6.99
C GLY A 78 16.93 -2.03 -8.23
N ALA A 79 16.22 -2.28 -9.35
CA ALA A 79 16.83 -2.70 -10.61
C ALA A 79 17.75 -1.62 -11.18
N THR A 80 17.35 -0.35 -11.09
CA THR A 80 18.17 0.78 -11.56
C THR A 80 19.49 0.86 -10.78
N GLU A 81 19.46 0.70 -9.46
CA GLU A 81 20.68 0.67 -8.63
C GLU A 81 21.52 -0.58 -8.87
N VAL A 82 20.90 -1.75 -9.07
CA VAL A 82 21.64 -2.98 -9.44
C VAL A 82 22.33 -2.82 -10.79
N VAL A 83 21.67 -2.26 -11.80
CA VAL A 83 22.28 -2.00 -13.12
C VAL A 83 23.43 -1.00 -13.00
N LYS A 84 23.28 0.05 -12.19
CA LYS A 84 24.32 1.06 -11.97
C LYS A 84 25.54 0.49 -11.24
N THR A 85 25.30 -0.34 -10.22
CA THR A 85 26.33 -1.01 -9.44
C THR A 85 27.05 -2.07 -10.27
N THR A 86 26.32 -2.88 -11.03
CA THR A 86 26.91 -3.86 -11.94
C THR A 86 27.75 -3.17 -13.00
N LEU A 87 27.28 -2.09 -13.65
CA LEU A 87 28.10 -1.30 -14.60
C LEU A 87 29.40 -0.77 -13.98
N GLN A 88 29.39 -0.34 -12.72
CA GLN A 88 30.61 0.05 -12.01
C GLN A 88 31.54 -1.15 -11.72
N GLN A 89 30.98 -2.32 -11.41
CA GLN A 89 31.75 -3.54 -11.15
C GLN A 89 32.33 -4.20 -12.41
N VAL A 90 31.67 -4.09 -13.59
CA VAL A 90 32.22 -4.62 -14.86
C VAL A 90 33.34 -3.75 -15.46
N GLY A 91 33.80 -2.72 -14.75
CA GLY A 91 35.12 -2.14 -15.03
C GLY A 91 35.16 -0.98 -16.03
N VAL A 92 34.07 -0.24 -16.26
CA VAL A 92 34.20 1.10 -16.84
C VAL A 92 34.74 2.05 -15.77
N LYS A 93 36.03 1.94 -15.46
CA LYS A 93 36.79 3.06 -14.89
C LYS A 93 36.63 4.22 -15.88
N LYS A 94 35.87 5.26 -15.51
CA LYS A 94 36.14 6.58 -16.10
C LYS A 94 37.62 6.85 -15.82
N LYS A 95 38.42 6.88 -16.88
CA LYS A 95 39.79 7.38 -16.78
C LYS A 95 39.72 8.79 -16.21
N SER A 96 40.62 9.01 -15.25
CA SER A 96 41.15 10.30 -14.81
C SER A 96 40.94 11.42 -15.85
N CYS A 97 40.34 12.52 -15.39
CA CYS A 97 40.71 13.85 -15.86
C CYS A 97 40.30 14.87 -14.78
N ILE A 98 41.21 15.05 -13.82
CA ILE A 98 41.74 16.33 -13.34
C ILE A 98 43.10 16.01 -12.71
#